data_AF-A0AAU4F502-F1
#
_entry.id   AF-A0AAU4F502-F1
#
_cell.length_a   1.000
_cell.length_b   1.000
_cell.length_c   1.000
_cell.angle_alpha   90.00
_cell.angle_beta   90.00
_cell.angle_gamma   90.00
#
_symmetry.space_group_name_H-M   'P 1'
#
loop_
_entity.id
_entity.type
_entity.pdbx_description
1 polymer ?
#
loop_
_entity_poly.entity_id
_entity_poly.type
_entity_poly.pdbx_seq_one_letter_code
_entity_poly.pdbx_strand_id
1 'polypeptide(L)'
;MTARQHQSHQDLLVHVDAAAAPRAALDAVIVPNGRTAPYLRQAIAAAQERDVLLLVLSSMRGDASSAALEAKRAGVRVAAIDIDDVPRRVVPEFATDKLLRLHKFDRRVDTSRKRNLGLLIAVLAGWQRILFLDDDIVLPDPADVSAAAGLLGEHAVVGLANSGMPDNSVVCHALRDIGAAQKTFIGGGALVVGERAFGSFFPNIYNEDWFFLLDGLRLRPSAVTGTAIQHPYDPYRDARRARGEELGDTLAEGVYGLLDNGLGLADADEKYWREFLPDRRRIISTTIEQVLASAIEPAQKARMVAALKAAIGRSHLITPELCVAYLRAWQTDCARWRKHIGRYPRGIGVDGALAALQIGHLVQPGVDGRISAGVKRRSASPFLARA
;
A
#
# COMPACT_ATOMS: atom_id res chain seq x y z
N MET A 1 12.58 -9.72 27.25
CA MET A 1 11.66 -9.84 26.11
C MET A 1 12.52 -9.95 24.87
N THR A 2 12.18 -10.78 23.90
CA THR A 2 13.09 -11.08 22.77
C THR A 2 12.71 -10.19 21.59
N ALA A 3 13.45 -9.09 21.38
CA ALA A 3 13.31 -8.26 20.20
C ALA A 3 13.80 -9.05 18.97
N ARG A 4 12.86 -9.62 18.20
CA ARG A 4 13.16 -10.47 17.05
C ARG A 4 12.07 -10.40 15.99
N GLN A 5 12.42 -10.76 14.77
CA GLN A 5 11.45 -10.97 13.70
C GLN A 5 10.55 -12.18 14.01
N HIS A 6 9.26 -12.08 13.71
CA HIS A 6 8.28 -13.15 13.88
C HIS A 6 7.99 -13.86 12.55
N GLN A 7 7.51 -15.10 12.62
CA GLN A 7 7.14 -15.89 11.42
C GLN A 7 5.81 -15.42 10.80
N SER A 8 5.00 -14.69 11.56
CA SER A 8 3.72 -14.16 11.13
C SER A 8 3.28 -13.04 12.06
N HIS A 9 2.59 -12.06 11.48
CA HIS A 9 1.86 -11.00 12.19
C HIS A 9 0.35 -11.15 12.03
N GLN A 10 -0.15 -12.26 11.49
CA GLN A 10 -1.55 -12.44 11.11
C GLN A 10 -2.52 -12.35 12.30
N ASP A 11 -2.03 -12.54 13.52
CA ASP A 11 -2.80 -12.42 14.76
C ASP A 11 -3.14 -10.95 15.11
N LEU A 12 -2.49 -9.98 14.45
CA LEU A 12 -2.84 -8.57 14.51
C LEU A 12 -4.06 -8.19 13.66
N LEU A 13 -4.60 -9.13 12.87
CA LEU A 13 -5.73 -8.91 11.97
C LEU A 13 -6.97 -9.65 12.45
N VAL A 14 -8.12 -9.04 12.20
CA VAL A 14 -9.40 -9.74 12.26
C VAL A 14 -9.60 -10.50 10.95
N HIS A 15 -9.80 -11.82 11.04
CA HIS A 15 -10.06 -12.68 9.88
C HIS A 15 -11.57 -12.84 9.71
N VAL A 16 -12.09 -12.46 8.55
CA VAL A 16 -13.52 -12.57 8.25
C VAL A 16 -13.71 -13.33 6.94
N ASP A 17 -14.65 -14.27 6.95
CA ASP A 17 -15.09 -14.96 5.74
C ASP A 17 -15.87 -13.98 4.84
N ALA A 18 -15.46 -13.87 3.57
CA ALA A 18 -16.10 -12.99 2.59
C ALA A 18 -17.57 -13.32 2.37
N ALA A 19 -17.97 -14.59 2.52
CA ALA A 19 -19.36 -15.00 2.39
C ALA A 19 -20.24 -14.51 3.54
N ALA A 20 -19.65 -14.29 4.72
CA ALA A 20 -20.34 -13.82 5.93
C ALA A 20 -20.25 -12.29 6.11
N ALA A 21 -19.31 -11.64 5.43
CA ALA A 21 -19.11 -10.20 5.53
C ALA A 21 -20.28 -9.40 4.92
N PRO A 22 -20.70 -8.29 5.55
CA PRO A 22 -21.62 -7.36 4.93
C PRO A 22 -21.01 -6.80 3.64
N ARG A 23 -21.85 -6.43 2.68
CA ARG A 23 -21.40 -5.85 1.40
C ARG A 23 -21.68 -4.35 1.38
N ALA A 24 -20.74 -3.58 0.85
CA ALA A 24 -20.94 -2.15 0.59
C ALA A 24 -20.37 -1.73 -0.78
N ALA A 25 -20.83 -0.57 -1.26
CA ALA A 25 -20.32 0.05 -2.47
C ALA A 25 -18.97 0.73 -2.22
N LEU A 26 -18.13 0.76 -3.24
CA LEU A 26 -16.94 1.61 -3.30
C LEU A 26 -17.28 2.96 -3.94
N ASP A 27 -16.41 3.95 -3.72
CA ASP A 27 -16.46 5.22 -4.43
C ASP A 27 -15.49 5.24 -5.62
N ALA A 28 -14.33 4.58 -5.49
CA ALA A 28 -13.30 4.54 -6.53
C ALA A 28 -12.35 3.33 -6.40
N VAL A 29 -11.74 2.97 -7.53
CA VAL A 29 -10.55 2.11 -7.61
C VAL A 29 -9.36 2.99 -7.98
N ILE A 30 -8.28 2.92 -7.20
CA ILE A 30 -7.06 3.70 -7.39
C ILE A 30 -5.91 2.77 -7.71
N VAL A 31 -5.25 3.00 -8.84
CA VAL A 31 -4.17 2.14 -9.34
C VAL A 31 -2.86 2.92 -9.44
N PRO A 32 -1.86 2.61 -8.62
CA PRO A 32 -0.49 3.07 -8.86
C PRO A 32 0.12 2.26 -10.02
N ASN A 33 -0.02 2.76 -11.24
CA ASN A 33 0.38 2.04 -12.45
C ASN A 33 1.85 2.31 -12.81
N GLY A 34 2.64 1.25 -12.96
CA GLY A 34 4.04 1.30 -13.43
C GLY A 34 4.29 0.46 -14.69
N ARG A 35 3.32 -0.37 -15.07
CA ARG A 35 3.37 -1.30 -16.20
C ARG A 35 2.46 -0.84 -17.35
N THR A 36 2.65 -1.44 -18.52
CA THR A 36 1.86 -1.09 -19.71
C THR A 36 0.37 -1.34 -19.50
N ALA A 37 -0.49 -0.63 -20.25
CA ALA A 37 -1.94 -0.64 -20.08
C ALA A 37 -2.63 -2.04 -20.02
N PRO A 38 -2.16 -3.12 -20.69
CA PRO A 38 -2.76 -4.45 -20.54
C PRO A 38 -2.81 -4.99 -19.11
N TYR A 39 -1.92 -4.53 -18.24
CA TYR A 39 -1.91 -4.88 -16.81
C TYR A 39 -3.14 -4.31 -16.06
N LEU A 40 -3.76 -3.24 -16.58
CA LEU A 40 -4.92 -2.59 -15.97
C LEU A 40 -6.24 -3.37 -16.12
N ARG A 41 -6.25 -4.51 -16.84
CA ARG A 41 -7.48 -5.27 -17.12
C ARG A 41 -8.30 -5.58 -15.87
N GLN A 42 -7.62 -5.99 -14.79
CA GLN A 42 -8.27 -6.35 -13.53
C GLN A 42 -8.88 -5.14 -12.83
N ALA A 43 -8.16 -4.02 -12.80
CA ALA A 43 -8.66 -2.76 -12.23
C ALA A 43 -9.82 -2.18 -13.04
N ILE A 44 -9.75 -2.23 -14.36
CA ILE A 44 -10.83 -1.81 -15.27
C ILE A 44 -12.09 -2.64 -15.03
N ALA A 45 -11.95 -3.97 -14.97
CA ALA A 45 -13.07 -4.86 -14.67
C ALA A 45 -13.68 -4.58 -13.28
N ALA A 46 -12.84 -4.39 -12.26
CA ALA A 46 -13.28 -4.08 -10.91
C ALA A 46 -14.08 -2.76 -10.86
N ALA A 47 -13.60 -1.73 -11.56
CA ALA A 47 -14.28 -0.44 -11.65
C ALA A 47 -15.59 -0.53 -12.44
N GLN A 48 -15.60 -1.29 -13.55
CA GLN A 48 -16.77 -1.49 -14.41
C GLN A 48 -17.94 -2.14 -13.65
N GLU A 49 -17.66 -3.26 -12.99
CA GLU A 49 -18.68 -4.07 -12.31
C GLU A 49 -19.33 -3.32 -11.14
N ARG A 50 -18.60 -2.39 -10.52
CA ARG A 50 -19.08 -1.59 -9.39
C ARG A 50 -19.61 -0.22 -9.80
N ASP A 51 -19.53 0.13 -11.08
CA ASP A 51 -19.83 1.46 -11.61
C ASP A 51 -19.13 2.59 -10.82
N VAL A 52 -17.84 2.42 -10.55
CA VAL A 52 -17.04 3.41 -9.82
C VAL A 52 -16.00 4.08 -10.72
N LEU A 53 -15.46 5.21 -10.25
CA LEU A 53 -14.37 5.86 -10.96
C LEU A 53 -13.09 5.02 -10.84
N LEU A 54 -12.41 4.82 -11.96
CA LEU A 54 -11.03 4.34 -12.01
C LEU A 54 -10.05 5.53 -12.00
N LEU A 55 -9.23 5.67 -10.98
CA LEU A 55 -8.14 6.64 -10.92
C LEU A 55 -6.81 5.92 -11.20
N VAL A 56 -6.20 6.20 -12.35
CA VAL A 56 -4.91 5.60 -12.73
C VAL A 56 -3.81 6.64 -12.61
N LEU A 57 -2.77 6.31 -11.84
CA LEU A 57 -1.63 7.19 -11.61
C LEU A 57 -0.40 6.53 -12.23
N SER A 58 -0.05 6.97 -13.44
CA SER A 58 0.90 6.30 -14.33
C SER A 58 2.33 6.84 -14.19
N SER A 59 3.30 5.96 -14.42
CA SER A 59 4.71 6.31 -14.67
C SER A 59 5.47 5.11 -15.22
N MET A 60 6.80 5.25 -15.39
CA MET A 60 7.70 4.20 -15.85
C MET A 60 7.30 3.66 -17.23
N ARG A 61 6.68 2.47 -17.30
CA ARG A 61 6.20 1.88 -18.55
C ARG A 61 4.69 2.03 -18.74
N GLY A 62 4.00 2.57 -17.74
CA GLY A 62 2.61 2.99 -17.84
C GLY A 62 2.55 4.44 -18.30
N ASP A 63 1.47 4.78 -19.01
CA ASP A 63 1.19 6.13 -19.48
C ASP A 63 -0.32 6.41 -19.35
N ALA A 64 -0.68 7.64 -19.02
CA ALA A 64 -2.06 8.01 -18.76
C ALA A 64 -2.95 7.88 -20.01
N SER A 65 -2.40 8.15 -21.19
CA SER A 65 -3.15 8.13 -22.45
C SER A 65 -3.61 6.71 -22.81
N SER A 66 -2.71 5.73 -22.76
CA SER A 66 -3.03 4.33 -23.02
C SER A 66 -3.95 3.76 -21.94
N ALA A 67 -3.73 4.13 -20.68
CA ALA A 67 -4.63 3.75 -19.58
C ALA A 67 -6.07 4.27 -19.82
N ALA A 68 -6.21 5.54 -20.19
CA ALA A 68 -7.50 6.14 -20.52
C ALA A 68 -8.16 5.49 -21.74
N LEU A 69 -7.38 5.15 -22.78
CA LEU A 69 -7.87 4.47 -23.97
C LEU A 69 -8.39 3.05 -23.67
N GLU A 70 -7.66 2.25 -22.89
CA GLU A 70 -8.10 0.91 -22.49
C GLU A 70 -9.38 0.95 -21.66
N ALA A 71 -9.46 1.88 -20.70
CA ALA A 71 -10.69 2.09 -19.92
C ALA A 71 -11.86 2.59 -20.80
N LYS A 72 -11.60 3.47 -21.77
CA LYS A 72 -12.60 3.93 -22.77
C LYS A 72 -13.18 2.77 -23.55
N ARG A 73 -12.33 1.86 -24.03
CA ARG A 73 -12.75 0.64 -24.76
C ARG A 73 -13.64 -0.26 -23.92
N ALA A 74 -13.44 -0.28 -22.61
CA ALA A 74 -14.27 -1.02 -21.66
C ALA A 74 -15.50 -0.26 -21.16
N GLY A 75 -15.72 1.00 -21.57
CA GLY A 75 -16.83 1.83 -21.11
C GLY A 75 -16.73 2.27 -19.65
N VAL A 76 -15.51 2.34 -19.10
CA VAL A 76 -15.27 2.67 -17.68
C VAL A 76 -14.96 4.15 -17.51
N ARG A 77 -15.57 4.78 -16.50
CA ARG A 77 -15.24 6.15 -16.08
C ARG A 77 -13.82 6.16 -15.49
N VAL A 78 -12.93 6.92 -16.09
CA VAL A 78 -11.51 6.97 -15.69
C VAL A 78 -11.00 8.40 -15.62
N ALA A 79 -10.11 8.65 -14.68
CA ALA A 79 -9.19 9.77 -14.65
C ALA A 79 -7.77 9.19 -14.60
N ALA A 80 -7.02 9.31 -15.70
CA ALA A 80 -5.63 8.87 -15.77
C ALA A 80 -4.69 10.08 -15.73
N ILE A 81 -3.61 10.00 -14.95
CA ILE A 81 -2.65 11.10 -14.75
C ILE A 81 -1.23 10.53 -14.75
N ASP A 82 -0.34 11.15 -15.53
CA ASP A 82 1.09 10.87 -15.46
C ASP A 82 1.71 11.59 -14.26
N ILE A 83 2.29 10.84 -13.32
CA ILE A 83 2.74 11.37 -12.02
C ILE A 83 3.93 12.32 -12.13
N ASP A 84 4.69 12.22 -13.22
CA ASP A 84 5.85 13.06 -13.51
C ASP A 84 5.43 14.50 -13.83
N ASP A 85 4.22 14.69 -14.38
CA ASP A 85 3.65 16.01 -14.69
C ASP A 85 2.98 16.67 -13.48
N VAL A 86 2.65 15.89 -12.45
CA VAL A 86 2.06 16.43 -11.22
C VAL A 86 3.08 17.31 -10.50
N PRO A 87 2.74 18.55 -10.11
CA PRO A 87 3.68 19.39 -9.36
C PRO A 87 4.11 18.74 -8.05
N ARG A 88 5.41 18.73 -7.75
CA ARG A 88 5.96 18.11 -6.52
C ARG A 88 5.34 18.62 -5.22
N ARG A 89 4.79 19.85 -5.21
CA ARG A 89 4.14 20.48 -4.05
C ARG A 89 2.74 19.95 -3.71
N VAL A 90 2.12 19.15 -4.59
CA VAL A 90 0.76 18.62 -4.39
C VAL A 90 0.74 17.62 -3.22
N VAL A 91 1.73 16.74 -3.18
CA VAL A 91 2.01 15.88 -2.01
C VAL A 91 3.12 16.57 -1.21
N PRO A 92 2.97 16.76 0.11
CA PRO A 92 3.98 17.46 0.88
C PRO A 92 5.28 16.67 0.90
N GLU A 93 6.41 17.37 0.92
CA GLU A 93 7.69 16.74 1.17
C GLU A 93 7.75 16.26 2.63
N PHE A 94 8.13 15.00 2.85
CA PHE A 94 8.15 14.37 4.17
C PHE A 94 9.54 14.47 4.83
N ALA A 95 9.55 14.52 6.17
CA ALA A 95 10.76 14.46 6.99
C ALA A 95 11.47 13.10 6.84
N THR A 96 10.73 12.00 6.67
CA THR A 96 11.31 10.70 6.33
C THR A 96 12.12 10.75 5.05
N ASP A 97 11.60 11.40 4.00
CA ASP A 97 12.32 11.52 2.72
C ASP A 97 13.59 12.36 2.87
N LYS A 98 13.51 13.46 3.63
CA LYS A 98 14.68 14.30 3.94
C LYS A 98 15.76 13.51 4.67
N LEU A 99 15.37 12.73 5.67
CA LEU A 99 16.27 11.88 6.42
C LEU A 99 16.95 10.85 5.49
N LEU A 100 16.16 10.09 4.73
CA LEU A 100 16.68 9.00 3.89
C LEU A 100 17.59 9.48 2.76
N ARG A 101 17.40 10.70 2.23
CA ARG A 101 18.29 11.31 1.22
C ARG A 101 19.71 11.57 1.71
N LEU A 102 19.89 11.75 3.02
CA LEU A 102 21.21 11.90 3.63
C LEU A 102 21.91 10.55 3.83
N HIS A 103 21.17 9.45 3.64
CA HIS A 103 21.68 8.10 3.77
C HIS A 103 21.64 7.37 2.41
N LYS A 104 22.21 6.17 2.36
CA LYS A 104 22.16 5.33 1.15
C LYS A 104 20.75 4.76 0.90
N PHE A 105 19.78 5.03 1.76
CA PHE A 105 18.44 4.42 1.80
C PHE A 105 17.39 5.18 0.97
N ASP A 106 17.77 6.27 0.31
CA ASP A 106 16.91 6.96 -0.65
C ASP A 106 16.37 5.99 -1.72
N ARG A 107 15.05 6.06 -1.94
CA ARG A 107 14.33 5.22 -2.90
C ARG A 107 13.80 6.09 -4.02
N ARG A 108 14.15 5.72 -5.25
CA ARG A 108 13.67 6.34 -6.49
C ARG A 108 12.49 5.57 -7.08
N VAL A 109 11.48 5.34 -6.25
CA VAL A 109 10.19 4.75 -6.65
C VAL A 109 9.09 5.75 -6.31
N ASP A 110 7.97 5.67 -7.01
CA ASP A 110 6.88 6.65 -6.88
C ASP A 110 5.56 6.05 -6.39
N THR A 111 5.54 4.76 -6.03
CA THR A 111 4.34 4.07 -5.51
C THR A 111 3.71 4.85 -4.36
N SER A 112 4.51 5.25 -3.37
CA SER A 112 4.06 6.07 -2.24
C SER A 112 3.49 7.41 -2.67
N ARG A 113 4.09 8.06 -3.68
CA ARG A 113 3.60 9.34 -4.23
C ARG A 113 2.25 9.17 -4.92
N LYS A 114 2.08 8.11 -5.71
CA LYS A 114 0.83 7.76 -6.37
C LYS A 114 -0.26 7.46 -5.34
N ARG A 115 0.01 6.58 -4.36
CA ARG A 115 -0.95 6.23 -3.31
C ARG A 115 -1.37 7.47 -2.49
N ASN A 116 -0.42 8.33 -2.11
CA ASN A 116 -0.74 9.58 -1.40
C ASN A 116 -1.53 10.58 -2.24
N LEU A 117 -1.25 10.69 -3.55
CA LEU A 117 -2.05 11.55 -4.44
C LEU A 117 -3.48 11.01 -4.56
N GLY A 118 -3.64 9.70 -4.72
CA GLY A 118 -4.95 9.05 -4.73
C GLY A 118 -5.72 9.29 -3.43
N LEU A 119 -5.04 9.17 -2.29
CA LEU A 119 -5.63 9.44 -0.98
C LEU A 119 -6.05 10.91 -0.82
N LEU A 120 -5.22 11.85 -1.29
CA LEU A 120 -5.55 13.27 -1.28
C LEU A 120 -6.81 13.54 -2.11
N ILE A 121 -6.87 13.00 -3.33
CA ILE A 121 -8.05 13.11 -4.20
C ILE A 121 -9.29 12.52 -3.52
N ALA A 122 -9.16 11.38 -2.84
CA ALA A 122 -10.26 10.75 -2.09
C ALA A 122 -10.82 11.67 -1.00
N VAL A 123 -9.94 12.31 -0.21
CA VAL A 123 -10.33 13.26 0.84
C VAL A 123 -11.09 14.45 0.25
N LEU A 124 -10.56 15.06 -0.80
CA LEU A 124 -11.17 16.24 -1.42
C LEU A 124 -12.49 15.88 -2.11
N ALA A 125 -12.54 14.75 -2.80
CA ALA A 125 -13.74 14.27 -3.47
C ALA A 125 -14.87 13.88 -2.50
N GLY A 126 -14.54 13.63 -1.22
CA GLY A 126 -15.48 13.19 -0.20
C GLY A 126 -15.82 11.70 -0.30
N TRP A 127 -14.90 10.90 -0.84
CA TRP A 127 -15.05 9.45 -0.87
C TRP A 127 -14.97 8.87 0.53
N GLN A 128 -15.68 7.77 0.77
CA GLN A 128 -15.73 7.06 2.04
C GLN A 128 -15.01 5.72 1.99
N ARG A 129 -15.01 5.05 0.84
CA ARG A 129 -14.47 3.70 0.64
C ARG A 129 -13.75 3.63 -0.70
N ILE A 130 -12.44 3.46 -0.66
CA ILE A 130 -11.61 3.34 -1.85
C ILE A 130 -10.90 2.00 -1.87
N LEU A 131 -10.63 1.47 -3.06
CA LEU A 131 -9.73 0.33 -3.26
C LEU A 131 -8.40 0.83 -3.82
N PHE A 132 -7.29 0.58 -3.14
CA PHE A 132 -5.98 0.55 -3.78
C PHE A 132 -5.75 -0.84 -4.39
N LEU A 133 -5.40 -0.87 -5.67
CA LEU A 133 -5.13 -2.09 -6.41
C LEU A 133 -3.87 -1.92 -7.26
N ASP A 134 -2.84 -2.71 -7.00
CA ASP A 134 -1.64 -2.70 -7.84
C ASP A 134 -1.95 -3.31 -9.22
N ASP A 135 -1.22 -2.86 -10.25
CA ASP A 135 -1.51 -3.21 -11.65
C ASP A 135 -1.16 -4.67 -12.02
N ASP A 136 -0.54 -5.44 -11.13
CA ASP A 136 -0.19 -6.86 -11.32
C ASP A 136 -0.99 -7.82 -10.41
N ILE A 137 -2.10 -7.33 -9.84
CA ILE A 137 -2.99 -8.12 -8.99
C ILE A 137 -4.23 -8.56 -9.77
N VAL A 138 -4.58 -9.82 -9.58
CA VAL A 138 -5.82 -10.44 -10.08
C VAL A 138 -6.81 -10.56 -8.94
N LEU A 139 -8.08 -10.24 -9.22
CA LEU A 139 -9.20 -10.40 -8.30
C LEU A 139 -10.07 -11.58 -8.78
N PRO A 140 -9.94 -12.79 -8.18
CA PRO A 140 -10.63 -13.98 -8.67
C PRO A 140 -12.14 -13.91 -8.45
N ASP A 141 -12.56 -13.40 -7.29
CA ASP A 141 -13.95 -13.12 -6.99
C ASP A 141 -14.10 -11.61 -6.71
N PRO A 142 -14.74 -10.87 -7.60
CA PRO A 142 -14.99 -9.47 -7.35
C PRO A 142 -15.89 -9.21 -6.13
N ALA A 143 -16.78 -10.12 -5.73
CA ALA A 143 -17.61 -9.94 -4.55
C ALA A 143 -16.80 -9.69 -3.27
N ASP A 144 -15.56 -10.20 -3.21
CA ASP A 144 -14.61 -10.01 -2.11
C ASP A 144 -14.32 -8.53 -1.83
N VAL A 145 -14.26 -7.70 -2.88
CA VAL A 145 -14.03 -6.26 -2.72
C VAL A 145 -15.22 -5.58 -2.03
N SER A 146 -16.44 -6.01 -2.37
CA SER A 146 -17.65 -5.48 -1.74
C SER A 146 -17.78 -5.96 -0.29
N ALA A 147 -17.39 -7.20 0.00
CA ALA A 147 -17.27 -7.73 1.36
C ALA A 147 -16.27 -6.90 2.18
N ALA A 148 -15.06 -6.68 1.64
CA ALA A 148 -14.04 -5.85 2.27
C ALA A 148 -14.54 -4.41 2.52
N ALA A 149 -15.26 -3.81 1.56
CA ALA A 149 -15.87 -2.49 1.72
C ALA A 149 -16.93 -2.45 2.84
N GLY A 150 -17.70 -3.52 3.04
CA GLY A 150 -18.71 -3.58 4.10
C GLY A 150 -18.12 -3.68 5.50
N LEU A 151 -16.94 -4.28 5.65
CA LEU A 151 -16.21 -4.37 6.92
C LEU A 151 -15.64 -3.02 7.40
N LEU A 152 -15.61 -1.99 6.55
CA LEU A 152 -15.16 -0.64 6.92
C LEU A 152 -16.06 0.09 7.93
N GLY A 153 -17.21 -0.48 8.31
CA GLY A 153 -17.99 0.01 9.44
C GLY A 153 -17.26 -0.14 10.78
N GLU A 154 -16.48 -1.21 10.92
CA GLU A 154 -15.77 -1.61 12.15
C GLU A 154 -14.26 -1.47 12.01
N HIS A 155 -13.73 -1.66 10.79
CA HIS A 155 -12.31 -1.61 10.50
C HIS A 155 -11.95 -0.33 9.74
N ALA A 156 -10.74 0.19 9.95
CA ALA A 156 -10.26 1.34 9.19
C ALA A 156 -9.74 0.93 7.80
N VAL A 157 -9.20 -0.29 7.70
CA VAL A 157 -8.57 -0.85 6.50
C VAL A 157 -8.85 -2.34 6.43
N VAL A 158 -9.07 -2.87 5.23
CA VAL A 158 -9.30 -4.29 4.98
C VAL A 158 -8.48 -4.72 3.77
N GLY A 159 -7.58 -5.68 3.97
CA GLY A 159 -6.81 -6.27 2.86
C GLY A 159 -7.50 -7.51 2.30
N LEU A 160 -7.25 -7.79 1.02
CA LEU A 160 -7.59 -9.08 0.44
C LEU A 160 -6.44 -10.07 0.68
N ALA A 161 -6.76 -11.32 1.03
CA ALA A 161 -5.72 -12.31 1.31
C ALA A 161 -4.96 -12.66 0.02
N ASN A 162 -3.63 -12.54 0.04
CA ASN A 162 -2.83 -12.93 -1.11
C ASN A 162 -2.70 -14.46 -1.18
N SER A 163 -3.25 -15.07 -2.23
CA SER A 163 -3.15 -16.52 -2.50
C SER A 163 -2.21 -16.87 -3.66
N GLY A 164 -1.58 -15.85 -4.28
CA GLY A 164 -0.62 -16.00 -5.37
C GLY A 164 0.83 -16.03 -4.91
N MET A 165 1.70 -15.35 -5.67
CA MET A 165 3.09 -15.13 -5.25
C MET A 165 3.11 -14.38 -3.91
N PRO A 166 3.85 -14.85 -2.88
CA PRO A 166 3.86 -14.16 -1.59
C PRO A 166 4.32 -12.70 -1.71
N ASP A 167 3.56 -11.79 -1.12
CA ASP A 167 3.92 -10.37 -1.03
C ASP A 167 4.83 -10.14 0.17
N ASN A 168 6.10 -10.52 -0.03
CA ASN A 168 7.15 -10.53 0.98
C ASN A 168 8.43 -9.93 0.40
N SER A 169 9.33 -9.49 1.29
CA SER A 169 10.68 -9.07 0.90
C SER A 169 11.50 -10.20 0.31
N VAL A 170 12.59 -9.86 -0.38
CA VAL A 170 13.52 -10.87 -0.92
C VAL A 170 14.10 -11.78 0.18
N VAL A 171 14.34 -11.26 1.39
CA VAL A 171 14.81 -12.06 2.52
C VAL A 171 13.74 -13.07 2.96
N CYS A 172 12.49 -12.63 3.05
CA CYS A 172 11.35 -13.46 3.43
C CYS A 172 11.02 -14.51 2.36
N HIS A 173 11.20 -14.22 1.07
CA HIS A 173 11.15 -15.24 0.00
C HIS A 173 12.25 -16.30 0.18
N ALA A 174 13.48 -15.88 0.46
CA ALA A 174 14.59 -16.83 0.64
C ALA A 174 14.37 -17.76 1.84
N LEU A 175 13.80 -17.23 2.94
CA LEU A 175 13.38 -18.03 4.09
C LEU A 175 12.35 -19.10 3.69
N ARG A 176 11.33 -18.73 2.91
CA ARG A 176 10.32 -19.68 2.43
C ARG A 176 10.91 -20.76 1.52
N ASP A 177 11.80 -20.36 0.62
CA ASP A 177 12.43 -21.28 -0.34
C ASP A 177 13.36 -22.30 0.33
N ILE A 178 13.87 -22.03 1.54
CA ILE A 178 14.61 -22.99 2.36
C ILE A 178 13.72 -23.74 3.36
N GLY A 179 12.39 -23.59 3.26
CA GLY A 179 11.40 -24.33 4.05
C GLY A 179 11.03 -23.69 5.39
N ALA A 180 11.46 -22.46 5.68
CA ALA A 180 11.04 -21.77 6.89
C ALA A 180 9.58 -21.31 6.79
N ALA A 181 8.87 -21.37 7.92
CA ALA A 181 7.55 -20.79 8.03
C ALA A 181 7.66 -19.26 8.02
N GLN A 182 7.07 -18.64 7.00
CA GLN A 182 6.95 -17.18 6.90
C GLN A 182 5.62 -16.85 6.22
N LYS A 183 4.65 -16.32 6.96
CA LYS A 183 3.36 -15.88 6.39
C LYS A 183 3.50 -14.50 5.75
N THR A 184 2.54 -14.14 4.90
CA THR A 184 2.34 -12.77 4.41
C THR A 184 1.50 -11.97 5.41
N PHE A 185 1.36 -10.68 5.18
CA PHE A 185 0.41 -9.80 5.87
C PHE A 185 -0.51 -9.12 4.84
N ILE A 186 -1.47 -8.30 5.26
CA ILE A 186 -2.20 -7.44 4.32
C ILE A 186 -1.25 -6.37 3.77
N GLY A 187 -1.41 -6.04 2.48
CA GLY A 187 -0.54 -5.11 1.78
C GLY A 187 -1.31 -4.24 0.79
N GLY A 188 -0.66 -3.21 0.28
CA GLY A 188 -1.23 -2.23 -0.63
C GLY A 188 -1.55 -2.77 -2.03
N GLY A 189 -1.19 -4.03 -2.32
CA GLY A 189 -1.54 -4.71 -3.56
C GLY A 189 -3.04 -4.83 -3.80
N ALA A 190 -3.82 -5.10 -2.75
CA ALA A 190 -5.28 -5.08 -2.78
C ALA A 190 -5.82 -4.69 -1.40
N LEU A 191 -6.04 -3.38 -1.22
CA LEU A 191 -6.34 -2.78 0.07
C LEU A 191 -7.57 -1.86 0.00
N VAL A 192 -8.64 -2.22 0.69
CA VAL A 192 -9.84 -1.39 0.82
C VAL A 192 -9.69 -0.49 2.04
N VAL A 193 -9.80 0.82 1.83
CA VAL A 193 -9.49 1.85 2.82
C VAL A 193 -10.73 2.70 3.09
N GLY A 194 -11.08 2.82 4.37
CA GLY A 194 -12.16 3.68 4.83
C GLY A 194 -11.69 5.10 5.20
N GLU A 195 -12.61 6.05 5.20
CA GLU A 195 -12.35 7.47 5.54
C GLU A 195 -11.56 7.64 6.86
N ARG A 196 -11.79 6.77 7.86
CA ARG A 196 -11.08 6.79 9.15
C ARG A 196 -9.56 6.64 9.01
N ALA A 197 -9.07 6.06 7.92
CA ALA A 197 -7.64 5.90 7.63
C ALA A 197 -7.06 7.02 6.77
N PHE A 198 -7.87 7.95 6.23
CA PHE A 198 -7.39 8.99 5.30
C PHE A 198 -6.48 10.03 5.95
N GLY A 199 -6.48 10.11 7.29
CA GLY A 199 -5.51 10.88 8.06
C GLY A 199 -4.11 10.27 8.14
N SER A 200 -3.88 9.09 7.55
CA SER A 200 -2.58 8.42 7.41
C SER A 200 -1.97 8.68 6.03
N PHE A 201 -0.71 8.29 5.81
CA PHE A 201 -0.03 8.43 4.53
C PHE A 201 0.92 7.25 4.29
N PHE A 202 1.35 7.07 3.04
CA PHE A 202 2.32 6.07 2.62
C PHE A 202 3.72 6.71 2.54
N PRO A 203 4.66 6.43 3.45
CA PRO A 203 6.03 6.94 3.35
C PRO A 203 6.79 6.35 2.16
N ASN A 204 7.85 7.01 1.66
CA ASN A 204 8.67 6.46 0.58
C ASN A 204 9.70 5.44 1.10
N ILE A 205 9.21 4.27 1.50
CA ILE A 205 9.99 3.14 2.00
C ILE A 205 9.42 1.83 1.45
N TYR A 206 10.07 0.67 1.63
CA TYR A 206 9.42 -0.62 1.41
C TYR A 206 8.47 -0.94 2.57
N ASN A 207 7.40 -1.69 2.32
CA ASN A 207 6.31 -1.91 3.28
C ASN A 207 5.67 -0.58 3.74
N GLU A 208 5.55 0.40 2.84
CA GLU A 208 4.93 1.69 3.17
C GLU A 208 3.47 1.58 3.58
N ASP A 209 2.81 0.53 3.13
CA ASP A 209 1.47 0.10 3.53
C ASP A 209 1.41 -0.31 5.01
N TRP A 210 2.41 -1.01 5.54
CA TRP A 210 2.46 -1.36 6.96
C TRP A 210 2.52 -0.11 7.84
N PHE A 211 3.25 0.93 7.41
CA PHE A 211 3.24 2.22 8.10
C PHE A 211 1.91 2.96 7.92
N PHE A 212 1.28 2.85 6.76
CA PHE A 212 -0.03 3.44 6.52
C PHE A 212 -1.10 2.91 7.50
N LEU A 213 -1.03 1.63 7.89
CA LEU A 213 -1.96 1.02 8.85
C LEU A 213 -1.84 1.58 10.29
N LEU A 214 -0.74 2.26 10.64
CA LEU A 214 -0.48 2.79 11.99
C LEU A 214 -1.01 4.22 12.19
N ASP A 215 -1.64 4.50 13.33
CA ASP A 215 -2.24 5.81 13.66
C ASP A 215 -1.28 6.87 14.21
N GLY A 216 0.02 6.57 14.17
CA GLY A 216 1.08 7.32 14.82
C GLY A 216 1.54 6.69 16.12
N LEU A 217 0.72 5.83 16.74
CA LEU A 217 0.98 5.20 18.04
C LEU A 217 0.73 3.69 18.05
N ARG A 218 -0.30 3.23 17.34
CA ARG A 218 -0.73 1.82 17.32
C ARG A 218 -1.26 1.42 15.94
N LEU A 219 -1.44 0.12 15.75
CA LEU A 219 -2.16 -0.42 14.60
C LEU A 219 -3.64 -0.01 14.65
N ARG A 220 -4.18 0.48 13.53
CA ARG A 220 -5.62 0.70 13.40
C ARG A 220 -6.34 -0.63 13.28
N PRO A 221 -7.61 -0.73 13.74
CA PRO A 221 -8.44 -1.90 13.49
C PRO A 221 -8.40 -2.28 12.01
N SER A 222 -7.86 -3.46 11.73
CA SER A 222 -7.59 -3.94 10.37
C SER A 222 -8.08 -5.36 10.25
N ALA A 223 -8.65 -5.69 9.08
CA ALA A 223 -9.14 -7.03 8.80
C ALA A 223 -8.55 -7.58 7.51
N VAL A 224 -8.72 -8.88 7.32
CA VAL A 224 -8.48 -9.59 6.07
C VAL A 224 -9.72 -10.40 5.69
N THR A 225 -10.10 -10.32 4.42
CA THR A 225 -11.23 -11.09 3.85
C THR A 225 -10.99 -11.32 2.36
N GLY A 226 -11.61 -12.35 1.79
CA GLY A 226 -11.54 -12.59 0.36
C GLY A 226 -10.12 -12.83 -0.15
N THR A 227 -9.96 -12.80 -1.48
CA THR A 227 -8.73 -13.25 -2.13
C THR A 227 -8.27 -12.29 -3.22
N ALA A 228 -6.96 -12.03 -3.25
CA ALA A 228 -6.24 -11.44 -4.36
C ALA A 228 -5.10 -12.38 -4.77
N ILE A 229 -4.76 -12.40 -6.07
CA ILE A 229 -3.66 -13.21 -6.60
C ILE A 229 -2.62 -12.28 -7.18
N GLN A 230 -1.43 -12.29 -6.58
CA GLN A 230 -0.25 -11.67 -7.18
C GLN A 230 0.37 -12.59 -8.23
N HIS A 231 0.68 -12.04 -9.41
CA HIS A 231 1.35 -12.79 -10.46
C HIS A 231 2.76 -13.26 -10.03
N PRO A 232 3.20 -14.46 -10.48
CA PRO A 232 4.54 -14.94 -10.23
C PRO A 232 5.62 -13.99 -10.76
N TYR A 233 6.68 -13.80 -9.98
CA TYR A 233 7.89 -13.09 -10.40
C TYR A 233 9.12 -13.74 -9.75
N ASP A 234 10.31 -13.45 -10.27
CA ASP A 234 11.57 -13.87 -9.66
C ASP A 234 12.04 -12.78 -8.67
N PRO A 235 11.95 -13.01 -7.33
CA PRO A 235 12.37 -12.02 -6.33
C PRO A 235 13.88 -11.78 -6.35
N TYR A 236 14.67 -12.73 -6.84
CA TYR A 236 16.14 -12.68 -6.82
C TYR A 236 16.75 -12.16 -8.13
N ARG A 237 15.91 -11.79 -9.11
CA ARG A 237 16.33 -11.30 -10.42
C ARG A 237 17.32 -10.12 -10.32
N ASP A 238 17.13 -9.23 -9.36
CA ASP A 238 17.98 -8.05 -9.16
C ASP A 238 18.32 -7.85 -7.68
N ALA A 239 19.58 -8.08 -7.30
CA ALA A 239 20.06 -7.88 -5.94
C ALA A 239 19.92 -6.44 -5.43
N ARG A 240 19.75 -5.45 -6.32
CA ARG A 240 19.43 -4.06 -5.92
C ARG A 240 18.06 -3.96 -5.27
N ARG A 241 17.12 -4.84 -5.61
CA ARG A 241 15.80 -4.93 -4.96
C ARG A 241 15.95 -5.27 -3.47
N ALA A 242 16.66 -6.35 -3.16
CA ALA A 242 16.93 -6.75 -1.77
C ALA A 242 17.60 -5.63 -0.95
N ARG A 243 18.54 -4.90 -1.57
CA ARG A 243 19.16 -3.71 -0.97
C ARG A 243 18.18 -2.55 -0.75
N GLY A 244 17.21 -2.36 -1.64
CA GLY A 244 16.21 -1.29 -1.55
C GLY A 244 15.07 -1.60 -0.58
N GLU A 245 14.85 -2.87 -0.26
CA GLU A 245 13.80 -3.34 0.66
C GLU A 245 14.26 -3.34 2.13
N GLU A 246 15.52 -3.67 2.38
CA GLU A 246 16.00 -4.04 3.73
C GLU A 246 15.70 -3.02 4.85
N LEU A 247 15.77 -1.70 4.60
CA LEU A 247 15.41 -0.73 5.65
C LEU A 247 13.92 -0.79 6.00
N GLY A 248 13.06 -0.84 4.98
CA GLY A 248 11.63 -0.92 5.19
C GLY A 248 11.22 -2.22 5.84
N ASP A 249 11.78 -3.32 5.38
CA ASP A 249 11.54 -4.64 5.95
C ASP A 249 12.00 -4.71 7.42
N THR A 250 13.21 -4.21 7.72
CA THR A 250 13.73 -4.16 9.10
C THR A 250 12.84 -3.34 10.03
N LEU A 251 12.40 -2.16 9.59
CA LEU A 251 11.56 -1.30 10.41
C LEU A 251 10.15 -1.86 10.55
N ALA A 252 9.57 -2.41 9.49
CA ALA A 252 8.23 -3.00 9.49
C ALA A 252 8.19 -4.24 10.41
N GLU A 253 9.07 -5.21 10.19
CA GLU A 253 9.20 -6.41 11.03
C GLU A 253 9.52 -6.06 12.49
N GLY A 254 10.35 -5.04 12.72
CA GLY A 254 10.68 -4.57 14.07
C GLY A 254 9.50 -3.91 14.77
N VAL A 255 8.72 -3.08 14.08
CA VAL A 255 7.53 -2.42 14.67
C VAL A 255 6.41 -3.44 14.88
N TYR A 256 6.17 -4.33 13.92
CA TYR A 256 5.08 -5.31 14.03
C TYR A 256 5.43 -6.44 15.01
N GLY A 257 6.71 -6.79 15.17
CA GLY A 257 7.16 -7.64 16.27
C GLY A 257 6.89 -7.04 17.66
N LEU A 258 6.96 -5.71 17.84
CA LEU A 258 6.52 -5.08 19.09
C LEU A 258 5.02 -5.23 19.30
N LEU A 259 4.24 -4.98 18.26
CA LEU A 259 2.77 -5.05 18.31
C LEU A 259 2.29 -6.47 18.65
N ASP A 260 2.91 -7.51 18.06
CA ASP A 260 2.62 -8.91 18.40
C ASP A 260 2.88 -9.23 19.88
N ASN A 261 3.86 -8.57 20.48
CA ASN A 261 4.19 -8.71 21.90
C ASN A 261 3.31 -7.84 22.81
N GLY A 262 2.27 -7.19 22.26
CA GLY A 262 1.37 -6.31 23.00
C GLY A 262 1.99 -4.96 23.38
N LEU A 263 3.13 -4.60 22.78
CA LEU A 263 3.83 -3.33 22.99
C LEU A 263 3.43 -2.27 21.95
N GLY A 264 3.79 -1.02 22.22
CA GLY A 264 3.50 0.11 21.34
C GLY A 264 4.73 0.67 20.64
N LEU A 265 4.52 1.65 19.75
CA LEU A 265 5.63 2.36 19.10
C LEU A 265 6.54 3.12 20.08
N ALA A 266 6.04 3.43 21.28
CA ALA A 266 6.85 4.09 22.33
C ALA A 266 8.00 3.18 22.82
N ASP A 267 7.84 1.85 22.69
CA ASP A 267 8.83 0.85 23.07
C ASP A 267 9.88 0.60 21.97
N ALA A 268 9.70 1.19 20.78
CA ALA A 268 10.66 1.12 19.66
C ALA A 268 11.86 2.08 19.86
N ASP A 269 12.45 2.04 21.06
CA ASP A 269 13.57 2.89 21.45
C ASP A 269 14.93 2.33 21.00
N GLU A 270 16.01 3.05 21.30
CA GLU A 270 17.35 2.61 20.90
C GLU A 270 17.74 1.27 21.53
N LYS A 271 17.26 0.97 22.75
CA LYS A 271 17.58 -0.30 23.41
C LYS A 271 16.92 -1.45 22.67
N TYR A 272 15.65 -1.30 22.30
CA TYR A 272 14.94 -2.27 21.48
C TYR A 272 15.69 -2.54 20.17
N TRP A 273 16.07 -1.50 19.43
CA TRP A 273 16.77 -1.66 18.16
C TRP A 273 18.19 -2.23 18.30
N ARG A 274 18.89 -1.97 19.42
CA ARG A 274 20.19 -2.62 19.73
C ARG A 274 20.04 -4.13 19.87
N GLU A 275 18.89 -4.62 20.35
CA GLU A 275 18.59 -6.04 20.47
C GLU A 275 18.05 -6.64 19.14
N PHE A 276 17.16 -5.93 18.45
CA PHE A 276 16.51 -6.42 17.21
C PHE A 276 17.47 -6.54 16.01
N LEU A 277 18.33 -5.53 15.79
CA LEU A 277 19.16 -5.47 14.58
C LEU A 277 20.17 -6.63 14.47
N PRO A 278 20.88 -7.06 15.54
CA PRO A 278 21.68 -8.28 15.50
C PRO A 278 20.88 -9.52 15.14
N ASP A 279 19.64 -9.66 15.63
CA ASP A 279 18.78 -10.79 15.33
C ASP A 279 18.39 -10.83 13.85
N ARG A 280 17.94 -9.69 13.29
CA ARG A 280 17.65 -9.55 11.86
C ARG A 280 18.85 -9.92 10.99
N ARG A 281 20.06 -9.47 11.35
CA ARG A 281 21.29 -9.82 10.63
C ARG A 281 21.62 -11.30 10.72
N ARG A 282 21.44 -11.91 11.89
CA ARG A 282 21.64 -13.34 12.11
C ARG A 282 20.70 -14.15 11.22
N ILE A 283 19.42 -13.77 11.11
CA ILE A 283 18.45 -14.40 10.20
C ILE A 283 18.99 -14.41 8.78
N ILE A 284 19.39 -13.25 8.23
CA ILE A 284 19.88 -13.18 6.84
C ILE A 284 21.14 -14.05 6.64
N SER A 285 22.10 -13.99 7.57
CA SER A 285 23.33 -14.79 7.49
C SER A 285 23.06 -16.30 7.54
N THR A 286 22.20 -16.75 8.46
CA THR A 286 21.80 -18.16 8.54
C THR A 286 21.04 -18.60 7.29
N THR A 287 20.19 -17.74 6.71
CA THR A 287 19.52 -18.04 5.43
C THR A 287 20.54 -18.21 4.30
N ILE A 288 21.62 -17.41 4.25
CA ILE A 288 22.69 -17.60 3.26
C ILE A 288 23.31 -18.99 3.39
N GLU A 289 23.66 -19.40 4.62
CA GLU A 289 24.25 -20.72 4.90
C GLU A 289 23.30 -21.86 4.48
N GLN A 290 22.01 -21.74 4.81
CA GLN A 290 20.99 -22.73 4.46
C GLN A 290 20.75 -22.81 2.95
N VAL A 291 20.71 -21.66 2.25
CA VAL A 291 20.62 -21.63 0.79
C VAL A 291 21.83 -22.32 0.17
N LEU A 292 23.05 -22.08 0.67
CA LEU A 292 24.25 -22.73 0.18
C LEU A 292 24.21 -24.26 0.39
N ALA A 293 23.71 -24.72 1.54
CA ALA A 293 23.57 -26.13 1.89
C ALA A 293 22.37 -26.84 1.22
N SER A 294 21.40 -26.09 0.68
CA SER A 294 20.18 -26.64 0.08
C SER A 294 20.40 -27.35 -1.25
N ALA A 295 19.41 -28.15 -1.69
CA ALA A 295 19.37 -28.78 -3.00
C ALA A 295 18.87 -27.85 -4.14
N ILE A 296 18.76 -26.54 -3.89
CA ILE A 296 18.32 -25.56 -4.90
C ILE A 296 19.31 -25.52 -6.07
N GLU A 297 18.76 -25.39 -7.29
CA GLU A 297 19.51 -25.32 -8.55
C GLU A 297 20.65 -24.27 -8.48
N PRO A 298 21.86 -24.58 -8.97
CA PRO A 298 23.04 -23.72 -8.78
C PRO A 298 22.88 -22.25 -9.21
N ALA A 299 22.25 -21.97 -10.34
CA ALA A 299 22.05 -20.60 -10.81
C ALA A 299 21.02 -19.84 -9.95
N GLN A 300 19.94 -20.48 -9.53
CA GLN A 300 18.98 -19.93 -8.57
C GLN A 300 19.66 -19.66 -7.22
N LYS A 301 20.43 -20.62 -6.71
CA LYS A 301 21.23 -20.48 -5.49
C LYS A 301 22.17 -19.28 -5.55
N ALA A 302 22.88 -19.10 -6.68
CA ALA A 302 23.75 -17.96 -6.90
C ALA A 302 22.99 -16.62 -6.85
N ARG A 303 21.80 -16.54 -7.46
CA ARG A 303 20.94 -15.34 -7.41
C ARG A 303 20.46 -15.04 -5.99
N MET A 304 19.96 -16.06 -5.28
CA MET A 304 19.53 -15.93 -3.88
C MET A 304 20.66 -15.42 -2.99
N VAL A 305 21.85 -16.03 -3.07
CA VAL A 305 23.03 -15.61 -2.29
C VAL A 305 23.44 -14.19 -2.63
N ALA A 306 23.44 -13.80 -3.91
CA ALA A 306 23.76 -12.43 -4.31
C ALA A 306 22.76 -11.42 -3.72
N ALA A 307 21.46 -11.74 -3.73
CA ALA A 307 20.43 -10.89 -3.18
C ALA A 307 20.52 -10.80 -1.64
N LEU A 308 20.70 -11.91 -0.94
CA LEU A 308 20.88 -11.95 0.52
C LEU A 308 22.15 -11.21 0.96
N LYS A 309 23.26 -11.35 0.23
CA LYS A 309 24.49 -10.57 0.46
C LYS A 309 24.25 -9.07 0.30
N ALA A 310 23.41 -8.67 -0.67
CA ALA A 310 23.03 -7.27 -0.85
C ALA A 310 22.15 -6.74 0.30
N ALA A 311 21.24 -7.57 0.83
CA ALA A 311 20.42 -7.27 2.00
C ALA A 311 21.27 -7.15 3.28
N ILE A 312 22.11 -8.14 3.63
CA ILE A 312 22.95 -8.06 4.84
C ILE A 312 23.94 -6.89 4.79
N GLY A 313 24.56 -6.65 3.62
CA GLY A 313 25.46 -5.51 3.43
C GLY A 313 24.74 -4.17 3.64
N ARG A 314 23.45 -4.10 3.30
CA ARG A 314 22.59 -2.96 3.58
C ARG A 314 22.20 -2.86 5.06
N SER A 315 21.90 -3.99 5.70
CA SER A 315 21.50 -4.10 7.11
C SER A 315 22.57 -3.59 8.07
N HIS A 316 23.85 -3.70 7.72
CA HIS A 316 24.96 -3.11 8.49
C HIS A 316 24.97 -1.57 8.51
N LEU A 317 24.27 -0.91 7.58
CA LEU A 317 24.13 0.54 7.57
C LEU A 317 22.93 1.03 8.42
N ILE A 318 22.10 0.11 8.90
CA ILE A 318 20.95 0.42 9.76
C ILE A 318 21.45 0.46 11.20
N THR A 319 21.31 1.62 11.86
CA THR A 319 21.68 1.79 13.27
C THR A 319 20.44 1.97 14.14
N PRO A 320 20.50 1.68 15.44
CA PRO A 320 19.42 1.96 16.37
C PRO A 320 18.94 3.41 16.31
N GLU A 321 19.87 4.36 16.23
CA GLU A 321 19.61 5.79 16.16
C GLU A 321 18.87 6.17 14.88
N LEU A 322 19.22 5.55 13.74
CA LEU A 322 18.50 5.73 12.49
C LEU A 322 17.06 5.23 12.60
N CYS A 323 16.82 4.07 13.22
CA CYS A 323 15.47 3.55 13.40
C CYS A 323 14.60 4.50 14.23
N VAL A 324 15.12 4.97 15.36
CA VAL A 324 14.42 5.93 16.23
C VAL A 324 14.20 7.27 15.51
N ALA A 325 15.21 7.78 14.80
CA ALA A 325 15.10 9.02 14.04
C ALA A 325 14.04 8.90 12.92
N TYR A 326 13.99 7.75 12.25
CA TYR A 326 13.00 7.48 11.21
C TYR A 326 11.58 7.46 11.79
N LEU A 327 11.34 6.74 12.87
CA LEU A 327 10.01 6.67 13.49
C LEU A 327 9.52 8.04 13.99
N ARG A 328 10.42 8.86 14.57
CA ARG A 328 10.10 10.23 14.96
C ARG A 328 9.78 11.13 13.76
N ALA A 329 10.55 10.99 12.67
CA ALA A 329 10.28 11.71 11.42
C ALA A 329 8.92 11.29 10.84
N TRP A 330 8.62 10.00 10.82
CA TRP A 330 7.34 9.46 10.37
C TRP A 330 6.16 9.98 11.20
N GLN A 331 6.26 10.01 12.54
CA GLN A 331 5.22 10.60 13.41
C GLN A 331 5.01 12.09 13.12
N THR A 332 6.10 12.83 12.87
CA THR A 332 6.03 14.23 12.45
C THR A 332 5.29 14.38 11.11
N ASP A 333 5.53 13.44 10.19
CA ASP A 333 4.88 13.41 8.88
C ASP A 333 3.40 13.03 8.96
N CYS A 334 2.98 12.18 9.90
CA CYS A 334 1.55 11.95 10.18
C CYS A 334 0.84 13.27 10.57
N ALA A 335 1.47 14.11 11.39
CA ALA A 335 0.93 15.42 11.73
C ALA A 335 0.94 16.39 10.53
N ARG A 336 2.03 16.38 9.74
CA ARG A 336 2.16 17.18 8.51
C ARG A 336 1.08 16.82 7.50
N TRP A 337 0.83 15.54 7.29
CA TRP A 337 -0.18 15.03 6.37
C TRP A 337 -1.59 15.48 6.79
N ARG A 338 -1.96 15.27 8.06
CA ARG A 338 -3.26 15.75 8.59
C ARG A 338 -3.44 17.26 8.42
N LYS A 339 -2.39 18.05 8.67
CA LYS A 339 -2.42 19.50 8.42
C LYS A 339 -2.55 19.82 6.94
N HIS A 340 -1.89 19.07 6.07
CA HIS A 340 -1.94 19.27 4.61
C HIS A 340 -3.35 19.02 4.06
N ILE A 341 -3.95 17.87 4.37
CA ILE A 341 -5.32 17.55 3.91
C ILE A 341 -6.36 18.51 4.49
N GLY A 342 -6.13 19.05 5.69
CA GLY A 342 -7.02 20.02 6.34
C GLY A 342 -7.04 21.41 5.69
N ARG A 343 -6.14 21.70 4.74
CA ARG A 343 -6.13 22.97 3.99
C ARG A 343 -7.12 23.00 2.84
N TYR A 344 -7.63 21.84 2.43
CA TYR A 344 -8.47 21.72 1.25
C TYR A 344 -9.94 21.51 1.64
N PRO A 345 -10.88 22.05 0.84
CA PRO A 345 -12.29 21.72 1.01
C PRO A 345 -12.54 20.23 0.71
N ARG A 346 -13.48 19.64 1.46
CA ARG A 346 -13.88 18.24 1.32
C ARG A 346 -15.25 18.12 0.68
N GLY A 347 -15.52 16.99 0.04
CA GLY A 347 -16.83 16.71 -0.57
C GLY A 347 -17.12 17.55 -1.81
N ILE A 348 -16.10 18.04 -2.50
CA ILE A 348 -16.25 18.90 -3.69
C ILE A 348 -16.35 18.07 -4.99
N GLY A 349 -16.44 16.74 -4.89
CA GLY A 349 -16.39 15.83 -6.03
C GLY A 349 -15.01 15.72 -6.67
N VAL A 350 -14.85 14.78 -7.61
CA VAL A 350 -13.54 14.51 -8.23
C VAL A 350 -13.05 15.68 -9.09
N ASP A 351 -13.93 16.31 -9.88
CA ASP A 351 -13.55 17.45 -10.72
C ASP A 351 -13.13 18.65 -9.86
N GLY A 352 -13.86 18.90 -8.77
CA GLY A 352 -13.51 19.91 -7.78
C GLY A 352 -12.16 19.60 -7.11
N ALA A 353 -11.89 18.33 -6.77
CA ALA A 353 -10.62 17.90 -6.19
C ALA A 353 -9.45 18.17 -7.15
N LEU A 354 -9.58 17.75 -8.41
CA LEU A 354 -8.57 17.96 -9.45
C LEU A 354 -8.31 19.45 -9.73
N ALA A 355 -9.37 20.28 -9.72
CA ALA A 355 -9.27 21.72 -9.86
C ALA A 355 -8.59 22.38 -8.64
N ALA A 356 -8.97 22.00 -7.42
CA ALA A 356 -8.38 22.53 -6.18
C ALA A 356 -6.89 22.19 -6.05
N LEU A 357 -6.47 21.04 -6.57
CA LEU A 357 -5.07 20.63 -6.66
C LEU A 357 -4.33 21.24 -7.86
N GLN A 358 -5.03 21.96 -8.75
CA GLN A 358 -4.50 22.55 -9.99
C GLN A 358 -3.91 21.51 -10.95
N ILE A 359 -4.47 20.30 -10.99
CA ILE A 359 -4.03 19.20 -11.85
C ILE A 359 -5.09 18.71 -12.84
N GLY A 360 -6.28 19.33 -12.87
CA GLY A 360 -7.35 18.92 -13.78
C GLY A 360 -6.97 18.96 -15.27
N HIS A 361 -6.03 19.82 -15.67
CA HIS A 361 -5.51 19.89 -17.04
C HIS A 361 -4.57 18.73 -17.41
N LEU A 362 -4.12 17.94 -16.43
CA LEU A 362 -3.25 16.77 -16.64
C LEU A 362 -4.05 15.47 -16.84
N VAL A 363 -5.37 15.53 -16.67
CA VAL A 363 -6.22 14.34 -16.66
C VAL A 363 -6.55 13.91 -18.08
N GLN A 364 -6.28 12.64 -18.36
CA GLN A 364 -6.75 11.95 -19.56
C GLN A 364 -8.09 11.24 -19.22
N PRO A 365 -9.23 11.72 -19.78
CA PRO A 365 -10.53 11.11 -19.53
C PRO A 365 -10.79 9.92 -20.49
N GLY A 366 -11.50 8.89 -20.03
CA GLY A 366 -11.87 7.74 -20.88
C GLY A 366 -13.30 7.74 -21.41
N VAL A 367 -14.15 8.72 -21.08
CA VAL A 367 -15.47 8.87 -21.73
C VAL A 367 -15.65 10.33 -22.12
N ASP A 368 -16.19 10.57 -23.32
CA ASP A 368 -16.29 11.90 -23.91
C ASP A 368 -17.17 12.82 -23.05
N GLY A 369 -16.51 13.72 -22.30
CA GLY A 369 -17.04 15.01 -21.86
C GLY A 369 -18.18 14.98 -20.85
N ARG A 370 -17.82 15.26 -19.58
CA ARG A 370 -18.66 15.50 -18.39
C ARG A 370 -18.98 14.22 -17.60
N ILE A 371 -18.19 14.00 -16.55
CA ILE A 371 -18.62 13.22 -15.39
C ILE A 371 -19.83 13.99 -14.83
N SER A 372 -21.05 13.58 -15.16
CA SER A 372 -22.24 14.33 -14.74
C SER A 372 -22.34 14.33 -13.22
N ALA A 373 -22.18 15.50 -12.61
CA ALA A 373 -22.67 15.73 -11.26
C ALA A 373 -24.19 15.55 -11.26
N GLY A 374 -24.70 14.44 -10.70
CA GLY A 374 -26.14 14.33 -10.50
C GLY A 374 -26.69 12.93 -10.26
N VAL A 375 -26.66 12.48 -9.01
CA VAL A 375 -27.88 11.92 -8.41
C VAL A 375 -28.14 12.70 -7.14
N LYS A 376 -28.96 13.76 -7.26
CA LYS A 376 -29.66 14.32 -6.10
C LYS A 376 -30.44 13.17 -5.47
N ARG A 377 -30.09 12.79 -4.24
CA ARG A 377 -30.98 12.02 -3.35
C ARG A 377 -32.34 12.71 -3.38
N ARG A 378 -33.34 12.08 -3.99
CA ARG A 378 -34.74 12.47 -3.80
C ARG A 378 -35.06 12.26 -2.34
N SER A 379 -35.22 13.37 -1.61
CA SER A 379 -35.91 13.41 -0.33
C SER A 379 -37.34 12.90 -0.55
N ALA A 380 -37.64 11.72 0.00
CA ALA A 380 -39.01 11.26 0.13
C ALA A 380 -39.60 11.82 1.42
N SER A 381 -40.40 12.88 1.28
CA SER A 381 -41.54 13.25 2.13
C SER A 381 -42.31 14.33 1.36
N PRO A 382 -43.65 14.25 1.29
CA PRO A 382 -44.50 14.25 2.49
C PRO A 382 -45.69 13.27 2.41
N PHE A 383 -46.31 12.95 3.53
CA PHE A 383 -47.76 13.14 3.72
C PHE A 383 -48.14 12.86 5.19
N LEU A 384 -48.40 13.94 5.92
CA LEU A 384 -49.33 13.98 7.03
C LEU A 384 -50.74 14.01 6.45
N ALA A 385 -51.62 13.13 6.91
CA ALA A 385 -53.05 13.40 6.96
C ALA A 385 -53.62 12.75 8.22
N ARG A 386 -54.12 13.61 9.11
CA ARG A 386 -55.03 13.30 10.21
C ARG A 386 -56.39 12.85 9.63
N ALA A 387 -56.95 11.80 10.20
CA ALA A 387 -58.32 11.74 10.70
C ALA A 387 -58.33 10.72 11.84
#